data_AF-A0A378LFF1-F1
#
_entry.id   AF-A0A378LFF1-F1
#
_cell.length_a   1.000
_cell.length_b   1.000
_cell.length_c   1.000
_cell.angle_alpha   90.00
_cell.angle_beta   90.00
_cell.angle_gamma   90.00
#
_symmetry.space_group_name_H-M   'P 1'
#
loop_
_entity.id
_entity.type
_entity.pdbx_description
1 polymer ?
#
loop_
_entity_poly.entity_id
_entity_poly.type
_entity_poly.pdbx_seq_one_letter_code
_entity_poly.pdbx_strand_id
1 'polypeptide(L)'
;MKKLFCTLGLSLSLISSALAGDTPLDLLNTEIANILIPFQNQTTAAKLKFDAVEINNERALKVAVNGLYSKIGSKNSFTLKVDNLGYDYKDGTSPTTTLKGSLGLDLTKLLTREQSNEMVPQAIELLEETVKSYIEEYDDAVFIKGEVTSTTKDDNGNYTGLSALVAIKIDLDKLPEYISREDIMATDAFFAVTLNLKTGITIDAFVVSNPEYLRFKEDQMGLKEVLEELLTRGKETRAIIETLFIGLDATASGIVEVDNSTFWNLISNNKKLSNILK
;
A
#
# COMPACT_ATOMS: atom_id res chain seq x y z
N MET A 1 -32.03 -29.45 -6.56
CA MET A 1 -31.08 -28.89 -5.56
C MET A 1 -31.55 -27.51 -5.09
N LYS A 2 -32.68 -27.45 -4.37
CA LYS A 2 -33.31 -26.20 -3.87
C LYS A 2 -33.46 -26.19 -2.33
N LYS A 3 -32.75 -27.07 -1.62
CA LYS A 3 -32.90 -27.26 -0.16
C LYS A 3 -31.65 -26.89 0.66
N LEU A 4 -30.58 -26.39 0.04
CA LEU A 4 -29.37 -25.92 0.72
C LEU A 4 -29.29 -24.39 0.87
N PHE A 5 -30.13 -23.62 0.17
CA PHE A 5 -30.11 -22.15 0.24
C PHE A 5 -30.91 -21.56 1.42
N CYS A 6 -31.80 -22.32 2.05
CA CYS A 6 -32.59 -21.82 3.18
C CYS A 6 -31.87 -21.94 4.54
N THR A 7 -30.81 -22.76 4.66
CA THR A 7 -30.09 -22.94 5.92
C THR A 7 -29.07 -21.84 6.19
N LEU A 8 -28.53 -21.19 5.15
CA LEU A 8 -27.66 -20.01 5.31
C LEU A 8 -28.45 -18.72 5.58
N GLY A 9 -29.67 -18.61 5.04
CA GLY A 9 -30.57 -17.48 5.31
C GLY A 9 -31.18 -17.47 6.73
N LEU A 10 -31.33 -18.64 7.35
CA LEU A 10 -31.85 -18.78 8.72
C LEU A 10 -30.76 -18.75 9.81
N SER A 11 -29.50 -19.00 9.46
CA SER A 11 -28.37 -18.80 10.41
C SER A 11 -28.03 -17.32 10.62
N LEU A 12 -28.48 -16.43 9.74
CA LEU A 12 -28.34 -14.98 9.89
C LEU A 12 -29.49 -14.33 10.68
N SER A 13 -30.60 -15.03 10.91
CA SER A 13 -31.78 -14.48 11.61
C SER A 13 -31.89 -14.87 13.09
N LEU A 14 -30.89 -15.53 13.68
CA LEU A 14 -30.91 -15.97 15.09
C LEU A 14 -29.92 -15.25 16.02
N ILE A 15 -29.24 -14.20 15.57
CA ILE A 15 -28.57 -13.25 16.49
C ILE A 15 -29.50 -12.06 16.72
N SER A 16 -30.69 -12.35 17.26
CA SER A 16 -31.63 -11.32 17.72
C SER A 16 -32.10 -11.67 19.12
N SER A 17 -31.15 -11.67 20.04
CA SER A 17 -31.36 -11.34 21.45
C SER A 17 -30.04 -11.47 22.21
N ALA A 18 -29.60 -10.36 22.81
CA ALA A 18 -28.49 -10.26 23.78
C ALA A 18 -27.06 -10.09 23.23
N LEU A 19 -26.83 -9.00 22.49
CA LEU A 19 -25.70 -8.07 22.66
C LEU A 19 -26.10 -6.79 21.91
N ALA A 20 -26.73 -5.84 22.61
CA ALA A 20 -26.71 -4.47 22.13
C ALA A 20 -25.26 -3.98 22.30
N GLY A 21 -24.58 -3.62 21.22
CA GLY A 21 -23.23 -3.06 21.32
C GLY A 21 -22.56 -2.78 19.98
N ASP A 22 -22.12 -3.84 19.29
CA ASP A 22 -21.03 -3.70 18.31
C ASP A 22 -21.41 -4.19 16.92
N THR A 23 -21.09 -3.40 15.90
CA THR A 23 -21.24 -3.81 14.49
C THR A 23 -20.18 -4.87 14.12
N PRO A 24 -20.36 -5.65 13.03
CA PRO A 24 -19.32 -6.57 12.55
C PRO A 24 -17.96 -5.89 12.34
N LEU A 25 -17.96 -4.61 11.95
CA LEU A 25 -16.76 -3.80 11.79
C LEU A 25 -16.07 -3.47 13.13
N ASP A 26 -16.86 -3.17 14.18
CA ASP A 26 -16.33 -2.91 15.52
C ASP A 26 -15.68 -4.16 16.12
N LEU A 27 -16.29 -5.33 15.90
CA LEU A 27 -15.73 -6.62 16.30
C LEU A 27 -14.43 -6.93 15.55
N LEU A 28 -14.37 -6.65 14.23
CA LEU A 28 -13.13 -6.77 13.45
C LEU A 28 -12.02 -5.87 13.99
N ASN A 29 -12.32 -4.59 14.21
CA ASN A 29 -11.34 -3.63 14.73
C ASN A 29 -10.86 -4.00 16.14
N THR A 30 -11.73 -4.57 16.97
CA THR A 30 -11.36 -5.10 18.30
C THR A 30 -10.40 -6.29 18.18
N GLU A 31 -10.69 -7.23 17.27
CA GLU A 31 -9.81 -8.39 17.04
C GLU A 31 -8.44 -7.96 16.50
N ILE A 32 -8.41 -7.01 15.56
CA ILE A 32 -7.18 -6.41 15.06
C ILE A 32 -6.39 -5.80 16.22
N ALA A 33 -7.03 -5.00 17.07
CA ALA A 33 -6.36 -4.41 18.23
C ALA A 33 -5.75 -5.49 19.14
N ASN A 34 -6.43 -6.61 19.35
CA ASN A 34 -5.92 -7.75 20.11
C ASN A 34 -4.71 -8.40 19.45
N ILE A 35 -4.75 -8.62 18.14
CA ILE A 35 -3.63 -9.15 17.35
C ILE A 35 -2.40 -8.25 17.46
N LEU A 36 -2.60 -6.94 17.53
CA LEU A 36 -1.51 -5.97 17.54
C LEU A 36 -0.93 -5.68 18.94
N ILE A 37 -1.50 -6.23 20.01
CA ILE A 37 -0.98 -6.08 21.39
C ILE A 37 0.53 -6.34 21.51
N PRO A 38 1.12 -7.39 20.90
CA PRO A 38 2.56 -7.65 21.00
C PRO A 38 3.44 -6.51 20.44
N PHE A 39 2.89 -5.68 19.56
CA PHE A 39 3.57 -4.54 18.93
C PHE A 39 3.24 -3.21 19.60
N GLN A 40 2.87 -3.24 20.89
CA GLN A 40 2.56 -2.07 21.71
C GLN A 40 3.47 -2.04 22.95
N ASN A 41 4.44 -1.12 22.95
CA ASN A 41 5.31 -0.86 24.09
C ASN A 41 5.85 0.58 24.03
N GLN A 42 6.80 0.94 24.90
CA GLN A 42 7.33 2.32 24.98
C GLN A 42 8.03 2.79 23.70
N THR A 43 8.53 1.88 22.87
CA THR A 43 9.29 2.20 21.65
C THR A 43 8.64 1.68 20.38
N THR A 44 7.53 0.93 20.47
CA THR A 44 6.83 0.34 19.33
C THR A 44 5.33 0.58 19.46
N ALA A 45 4.69 1.04 18.38
CA ALA A 45 3.25 1.19 18.33
C ALA A 45 2.70 0.74 16.96
N ALA A 46 1.65 -0.08 16.98
CA ALA A 46 1.02 -0.64 15.79
C ALA A 46 -0.51 -0.48 15.84
N LYS A 47 -1.09 0.26 14.91
CA LYS A 47 -2.53 0.44 14.78
C LYS A 47 -2.95 0.09 13.36
N LEU A 48 -4.08 -0.58 13.25
CA LEU A 48 -4.77 -0.80 12.00
C LEU A 48 -6.26 -0.67 12.30
N LYS A 49 -6.97 0.10 11.48
CA LYS A 49 -8.39 0.34 11.67
C LYS A 49 -9.08 0.37 10.32
N PHE A 50 -10.19 -0.34 10.23
CA PHE A 50 -11.13 -0.21 9.13
C PHE A 50 -12.19 0.84 9.53
N ASP A 51 -12.28 1.90 8.75
CA ASP A 51 -13.32 2.94 8.88
C ASP A 51 -14.59 2.56 8.13
N ALA A 52 -14.47 1.77 7.05
CA ALA A 52 -15.61 1.23 6.30
C ALA A 52 -15.24 -0.12 5.67
N VAL A 53 -16.20 -1.06 5.68
CA VAL A 53 -16.17 -2.28 4.89
C VAL A 53 -17.59 -2.57 4.44
N GLU A 54 -17.84 -2.51 3.14
CA GLU A 54 -19.13 -2.81 2.53
C GLU A 54 -18.92 -3.83 1.42
N ILE A 55 -19.65 -4.93 1.50
CA ILE A 55 -19.61 -6.05 0.56
C ILE A 55 -21.05 -6.43 0.18
N ASN A 56 -21.25 -6.97 -1.01
CA ASN A 56 -22.49 -7.64 -1.40
C ASN A 56 -22.20 -9.09 -1.81
N ASN A 57 -23.20 -9.80 -2.31
CA ASN A 57 -23.05 -11.21 -2.70
C ASN A 57 -22.02 -11.43 -3.83
N GLU A 58 -21.74 -10.41 -4.62
CA GLU A 58 -20.88 -10.50 -5.80
C GLU A 58 -19.47 -9.94 -5.57
N ARG A 59 -19.33 -8.83 -4.84
CA ARG A 59 -18.07 -8.08 -4.76
C ARG A 59 -17.95 -7.18 -3.52
N ALA A 60 -16.75 -6.63 -3.33
CA ALA A 60 -16.51 -5.52 -2.42
C ALA A 60 -17.06 -4.22 -3.03
N LEU A 61 -17.79 -3.44 -2.25
CA LEU A 61 -18.35 -2.15 -2.66
C LEU A 61 -17.50 -0.99 -2.16
N LYS A 62 -17.05 -1.07 -0.90
CA LYS A 62 -16.29 0.01 -0.28
C LYS A 62 -15.38 -0.51 0.81
N VAL A 63 -14.17 0.04 0.86
CA VAL A 63 -13.21 -0.20 1.93
C VAL A 63 -12.54 1.12 2.30
N ALA A 64 -12.37 1.37 3.59
CA ALA A 64 -11.53 2.46 4.08
C ALA A 64 -10.68 1.95 5.24
N VAL A 65 -9.37 2.12 5.15
CA VAL A 65 -8.37 1.62 6.11
C VAL A 65 -7.39 2.72 6.45
N ASN A 66 -7.03 2.80 7.73
CA ASN A 66 -5.90 3.58 8.21
C ASN A 66 -4.96 2.66 9.00
N GLY A 67 -3.68 2.95 8.92
CA GLY A 67 -2.64 2.17 9.55
C GLY A 67 -1.54 3.05 10.12
N LEU A 68 -0.92 2.58 11.19
CA LEU A 68 0.28 3.14 11.76
C LEU A 68 1.15 1.99 12.25
N TYR A 69 2.41 2.03 11.89
CA TYR A 69 3.44 1.27 12.55
C TYR A 69 4.59 2.21 12.85
N SER A 70 5.02 2.31 14.10
CA SER A 70 6.18 3.12 14.48
C SER A 70 7.08 2.33 15.40
N LYS A 71 8.39 2.43 15.17
CA LYS A 71 9.43 1.88 16.04
C LYS A 71 10.54 2.90 16.26
N ILE A 72 10.98 3.05 17.50
CA ILE A 72 12.07 3.93 17.90
C ILE A 72 13.21 3.05 18.41
N GLY A 73 14.39 3.19 17.80
CA GLY A 73 15.60 2.50 18.22
C GLY A 73 16.67 3.45 18.73
N SER A 74 17.85 2.92 19.03
CA SER A 74 18.95 3.72 19.57
C SER A 74 19.58 4.67 18.55
N LYS A 75 19.47 4.36 17.25
CA LYS A 75 20.09 5.13 16.16
C LYS A 75 19.07 5.93 15.36
N ASN A 76 17.91 5.35 15.10
CA ASN A 76 16.90 5.94 14.22
C ASN A 76 15.47 5.69 14.70
N SER A 77 14.52 6.29 13.99
CA SER A 77 13.09 6.01 14.14
C SER A 77 12.51 5.63 12.79
N PHE A 78 11.63 4.64 12.78
CA PHE A 78 10.89 4.18 11.62
C PHE A 78 9.40 4.42 11.86
N THR A 79 8.69 5.00 10.90
CA THR A 79 7.24 5.17 10.96
C THR A 79 6.62 4.90 9.60
N LEU A 80 5.80 3.86 9.47
CA LEU A 80 4.93 3.65 8.33
C LEU A 80 3.52 4.12 8.71
N LYS A 81 2.95 5.05 7.94
CA LYS A 81 1.61 5.57 8.16
C LYS A 81 0.79 5.44 6.88
N VAL A 82 -0.41 4.90 7.02
CA VAL A 82 -1.45 4.91 5.99
C VAL A 82 -2.55 5.82 6.55
N ASP A 83 -2.54 7.07 6.10
CA ASP A 83 -3.53 8.08 6.50
C ASP A 83 -4.90 7.77 5.92
N ASN A 84 -4.93 7.21 4.71
CA ASN A 84 -6.14 6.77 4.06
C ASN A 84 -5.79 5.76 2.97
N LEU A 85 -6.31 4.54 3.05
CA LEU A 85 -6.40 3.62 1.93
C LEU A 85 -7.88 3.35 1.70
N GLY A 86 -8.40 3.88 0.60
CA GLY A 86 -9.81 3.81 0.25
C GLY A 86 -10.01 3.06 -1.05
N TYR A 87 -11.04 2.23 -1.12
CA TYR A 87 -11.58 1.63 -2.34
C TYR A 87 -13.07 1.91 -2.42
N ASP A 88 -13.56 2.28 -3.60
CA ASP A 88 -14.97 2.54 -3.86
C ASP A 88 -15.34 2.02 -5.25
N TYR A 89 -16.20 1.01 -5.30
CA TYR A 89 -16.70 0.41 -6.53
C TYR A 89 -17.65 1.35 -7.29
N LYS A 90 -18.26 2.33 -6.60
CA LYS A 90 -19.25 3.27 -7.12
C LYS A 90 -20.43 2.55 -7.81
N ASP A 91 -20.70 2.90 -9.07
CA ASP A 91 -21.70 2.29 -9.95
C ASP A 91 -21.13 1.10 -10.76
N GLY A 92 -19.86 0.76 -10.55
CA GLY A 92 -19.19 -0.34 -11.20
C GLY A 92 -18.59 -0.06 -12.57
N THR A 93 -18.71 1.16 -13.10
CA THR A 93 -18.07 1.51 -14.38
C THR A 93 -16.68 2.08 -14.20
N SER A 94 -16.37 2.62 -13.01
CA SER A 94 -15.07 3.23 -12.72
C SER A 94 -14.72 3.13 -11.23
N PRO A 95 -14.41 1.91 -10.73
CA PRO A 95 -13.96 1.72 -9.36
C PRO A 95 -12.74 2.58 -9.08
N THR A 96 -12.66 3.18 -7.89
CA THR A 96 -11.54 4.05 -7.52
C THR A 96 -10.81 3.57 -6.29
N THR A 97 -9.49 3.70 -6.31
CA THR A 97 -8.62 3.49 -5.15
C THR A 97 -7.88 4.78 -4.83
N THR A 98 -7.88 5.18 -3.56
CA THR A 98 -7.13 6.33 -3.07
C THR A 98 -6.15 5.88 -2.00
N LEU A 99 -4.90 6.34 -2.05
CA LEU A 99 -3.89 6.07 -1.05
C LEU A 99 -3.23 7.36 -0.62
N LYS A 100 -3.22 7.64 0.67
CA LYS A 100 -2.38 8.65 1.30
C LYS A 100 -1.58 8.00 2.41
N GLY A 101 -0.27 8.13 2.34
CA GLY A 101 0.62 7.51 3.30
C GLY A 101 2.00 8.14 3.36
N SER A 102 2.78 7.69 4.34
CA SER A 102 4.14 8.15 4.55
C SER A 102 5.01 7.07 5.16
N LEU A 103 6.27 7.05 4.76
CA LEU A 103 7.35 6.33 5.42
C LEU A 103 8.28 7.36 6.05
N GLY A 104 8.17 7.57 7.36
CA GLY A 104 9.07 8.38 8.16
C GLY A 104 10.36 7.63 8.51
N LEU A 105 11.48 8.12 8.00
CA LEU A 105 12.81 7.58 8.27
C LEU A 105 13.87 8.65 7.99
N ASP A 106 14.83 8.83 8.89
CA ASP A 106 15.99 9.70 8.65
C ASP A 106 17.05 8.92 7.86
N LEU A 107 16.99 9.03 6.54
CA LEU A 107 17.91 8.39 5.61
C LEU A 107 19.34 8.93 5.76
N THR A 108 19.52 10.16 6.26
CA THR A 108 20.86 10.74 6.47
C THR A 108 21.65 10.03 7.57
N LYS A 109 20.98 9.25 8.43
CA LYS A 109 21.63 8.39 9.43
C LYS A 109 22.06 7.04 8.89
N LEU A 110 21.51 6.62 7.74
CA LEU A 110 21.73 5.33 7.12
C LEU A 110 22.67 5.41 5.91
N LEU A 111 22.68 6.54 5.22
CA LEU A 111 23.41 6.74 3.96
C LEU A 111 24.60 7.68 4.15
N THR A 112 25.64 7.50 3.33
CA THR A 112 26.71 8.50 3.23
C THR A 112 26.21 9.76 2.50
N ARG A 113 27.01 10.82 2.53
CA ARG A 113 26.68 12.06 1.82
C ARG A 113 26.65 11.86 0.31
N GLU A 114 27.58 11.08 -0.21
CA GLU A 114 27.68 10.74 -1.64
C GLU A 114 26.41 10.00 -2.08
N GLN A 115 26.01 8.97 -1.35
CA GLN A 115 24.80 8.18 -1.64
C GLN A 115 23.53 9.03 -1.54
N SER A 116 23.44 9.86 -0.51
CA SER A 116 22.34 10.82 -0.36
C SER A 116 22.24 11.77 -1.57
N ASN A 117 23.37 12.19 -2.12
CA ASN A 117 23.43 13.05 -3.30
C ASN A 117 23.14 12.31 -4.61
N GLU A 118 23.38 11.00 -4.68
CA GLU A 118 23.06 10.15 -5.82
C GLU A 118 21.57 9.75 -5.85
N MET A 119 20.92 9.65 -4.69
CA MET A 119 19.50 9.25 -4.61
C MET A 119 18.57 10.12 -5.44
N VAL A 120 18.73 11.45 -5.40
CA VAL A 120 17.82 12.36 -6.12
C VAL A 120 18.00 12.20 -7.64
N PRO A 121 19.21 12.30 -8.22
CA PRO A 121 19.43 11.98 -9.63
C PRO A 121 18.92 10.60 -10.05
N GLN A 122 19.22 9.55 -9.29
CA GLN A 122 18.76 8.19 -9.61
C GLN A 122 17.22 8.08 -9.60
N ALA A 123 16.55 8.76 -8.66
CA ALA A 123 15.09 8.78 -8.64
C ALA A 123 14.49 9.53 -9.85
N ILE A 124 15.18 10.54 -10.38
CA ILE A 124 14.79 11.23 -11.61
C ILE A 124 14.97 10.30 -12.81
N GLU A 125 16.12 9.63 -12.93
CA GLU A 125 16.38 8.65 -13.99
C GLU A 125 15.34 7.52 -13.97
N LEU A 126 15.05 6.94 -12.80
CA LEU A 126 14.03 5.90 -12.64
C LEU A 126 12.64 6.39 -13.08
N LEU A 127 12.30 7.64 -12.79
CA LEU A 127 11.04 8.23 -13.24
C LEU A 127 10.98 8.32 -14.77
N GLU A 128 12.04 8.81 -15.41
CA GLU A 128 12.15 8.91 -16.86
C GLU A 128 12.09 7.53 -17.53
N GLU A 129 12.80 6.54 -16.99
CA GLU A 129 12.76 5.15 -17.45
C GLU A 129 11.37 4.54 -17.30
N THR A 130 10.68 4.81 -16.19
CA THR A 130 9.30 4.35 -15.97
C THR A 130 8.37 4.94 -17.03
N VAL A 131 8.46 6.25 -17.30
CA VAL A 131 7.67 6.92 -18.34
C VAL A 131 7.94 6.28 -19.71
N LYS A 132 9.21 6.08 -20.06
CA LYS A 132 9.63 5.48 -21.32
C LYS A 132 9.11 4.04 -21.47
N SER A 133 9.24 3.23 -20.42
CA SER A 133 8.77 1.83 -20.42
C SER A 133 7.27 1.73 -20.67
N TYR A 134 6.46 2.60 -20.07
CA TYR A 134 5.02 2.60 -20.31
C TYR A 134 4.68 3.01 -21.74
N ILE A 135 5.36 4.01 -22.31
CA ILE A 135 5.19 4.41 -23.71
C ILE A 135 5.56 3.26 -24.65
N GLU A 136 6.66 2.54 -24.38
CA GLU A 136 7.08 1.39 -25.18
C GLU A 136 6.12 0.20 -25.07
N GLU A 137 5.51 -0.02 -23.90
CA GLU A 137 4.57 -1.13 -23.67
C GLU A 137 3.20 -0.90 -24.33
N TYR A 138 2.66 0.32 -24.21
CA TYR A 138 1.28 0.66 -24.59
C TYR A 138 1.16 1.48 -25.89
N ASP A 139 2.28 1.92 -26.47
CA ASP A 139 2.33 2.74 -27.69
C ASP A 139 1.37 3.96 -27.64
N ASP A 140 0.49 4.11 -28.63
CA ASP A 140 -0.48 5.22 -28.72
C ASP A 140 -1.68 5.08 -27.77
N ALA A 141 -1.79 3.95 -27.06
CA ALA A 141 -2.83 3.71 -26.07
C ALA A 141 -2.57 4.45 -24.74
N VAL A 142 -1.36 4.90 -24.45
CA VAL A 142 -1.03 5.55 -23.17
C VAL A 142 -0.74 7.04 -23.31
N PHE A 143 -1.31 7.82 -22.39
CA PHE A 143 -0.80 9.12 -22.02
C PHE A 143 -0.15 8.99 -20.64
N ILE A 144 1.17 9.13 -20.58
CA ILE A 144 1.91 9.16 -19.31
C ILE A 144 2.74 10.44 -19.23
N LYS A 145 2.67 11.11 -18.08
CA LYS A 145 3.47 12.28 -17.77
C LYS A 145 4.08 12.11 -16.38
N GLY A 146 5.39 11.90 -16.34
CA GLY A 146 6.21 12.04 -15.14
C GLY A 146 6.88 13.41 -15.11
N GLU A 147 6.78 14.13 -14.00
CA GLU A 147 7.38 15.45 -13.84
C GLU A 147 7.99 15.62 -12.45
N VAL A 148 9.26 16.02 -12.41
CA VAL A 148 9.90 16.51 -11.19
C VAL A 148 9.43 17.95 -10.95
N THR A 149 8.65 18.15 -9.90
CA THR A 149 8.08 19.47 -9.58
C THR A 149 9.05 20.33 -8.77
N SER A 150 9.93 19.70 -7.98
CA SER A 150 10.99 20.42 -7.27
C SER A 150 12.11 19.49 -6.82
N THR A 151 13.31 20.06 -6.68
CA THR A 151 14.40 19.47 -5.90
C THR A 151 14.83 20.47 -4.84
N THR A 152 15.27 19.98 -3.68
CA THR A 152 15.78 20.84 -2.61
C THR A 152 17.23 20.52 -2.34
N LYS A 153 18.02 21.55 -2.03
CA LYS A 153 19.43 21.45 -1.67
C LYS A 153 19.72 22.20 -0.37
N ASP A 154 20.77 21.78 0.34
CA ASP A 154 21.33 22.54 1.47
C ASP A 154 22.28 23.66 1.00
N ASP A 155 22.76 24.48 1.94
CA ASP A 155 23.65 25.63 1.66
C ASP A 155 24.97 25.24 0.99
N ASN A 156 25.37 23.97 1.09
CA ASN A 156 26.57 23.42 0.45
C ASN A 156 26.27 22.80 -0.93
N GLY A 157 25.05 22.92 -1.43
CA GLY A 157 24.62 22.40 -2.72
C GLY A 157 24.30 20.91 -2.75
N ASN A 158 24.21 20.23 -1.60
CA ASN A 158 23.85 18.81 -1.52
C ASN A 158 22.35 18.63 -1.60
N TYR A 159 21.88 17.57 -2.25
CA TYR A 159 20.45 17.26 -2.30
C TYR A 159 19.89 16.89 -0.92
N THR A 160 18.68 17.35 -0.64
CA THR A 160 17.95 17.08 0.59
C THR A 160 16.54 16.54 0.36
N GLY A 161 16.04 16.64 -0.88
CA GLY A 161 14.69 16.18 -1.22
C GLY A 161 14.34 16.37 -2.69
N LEU A 162 13.21 15.76 -3.05
CA LEU A 162 12.63 15.68 -4.38
C LEU A 162 11.10 15.63 -4.25
N SER A 163 10.39 16.34 -5.11
CA SER A 163 8.95 16.14 -5.31
C SER A 163 8.67 15.81 -6.77
N ALA A 164 7.85 14.80 -7.02
CA ALA A 164 7.50 14.35 -8.36
C ALA A 164 6.02 14.01 -8.46
N LEU A 165 5.48 14.18 -9.67
CA LEU A 165 4.13 13.81 -10.05
C LEU A 165 4.18 12.83 -11.21
N VAL A 166 3.32 11.82 -11.19
CA VAL A 166 3.09 10.90 -12.30
C VAL A 166 1.60 10.85 -12.58
N ALA A 167 1.21 11.12 -13.82
CA ALA A 167 -0.15 10.93 -14.30
C ALA A 167 -0.14 9.95 -15.46
N ILE A 168 -1.02 8.95 -15.41
CA ILE A 168 -1.15 7.89 -16.40
C ILE A 168 -2.61 7.82 -16.81
N LYS A 169 -2.85 7.67 -18.11
CA LYS A 169 -4.15 7.37 -18.68
C LYS A 169 -3.98 6.36 -19.82
N ILE A 170 -4.76 5.29 -19.80
CA ILE A 170 -4.76 4.23 -20.82
C ILE A 170 -6.09 4.25 -21.55
N ASP A 171 -6.04 4.32 -22.88
CA ASP A 171 -7.14 4.24 -23.81
C ASP A 171 -7.34 2.77 -24.24
N LEU A 172 -8.33 2.11 -23.63
CA LEU A 172 -8.62 0.69 -23.87
C LEU A 172 -9.07 0.40 -25.31
N ASP A 173 -9.44 1.41 -26.10
CA ASP A 173 -9.81 1.29 -27.52
C ASP A 173 -8.60 1.29 -28.46
N LYS A 174 -7.42 1.67 -27.97
CA LYS A 174 -6.18 1.76 -28.77
C LYS A 174 -5.10 0.78 -28.35
N LEU A 175 -5.42 -0.16 -27.46
CA LEU A 175 -4.44 -1.14 -27.00
C LEU A 175 -3.80 -1.87 -28.19
N PRO A 176 -2.47 -2.10 -28.16
CA PRO A 176 -1.82 -2.96 -29.13
C PRO A 176 -2.48 -4.34 -29.21
N GLU A 177 -2.49 -4.97 -30.39
CA GLU A 177 -3.19 -6.26 -30.62
C GLU A 177 -2.77 -7.40 -29.68
N TYR A 178 -1.58 -7.33 -29.09
CA TYR A 178 -1.05 -8.33 -28.17
C TYR A 178 -1.45 -8.11 -26.71
N ILE A 179 -2.14 -7.01 -26.38
CA ILE A 179 -2.60 -6.68 -25.02
C ILE A 179 -4.12 -6.77 -24.96
N SER A 180 -4.64 -7.64 -24.08
CA SER A 180 -6.07 -7.72 -23.84
C SER A 180 -6.52 -6.63 -22.86
N ARG A 181 -7.75 -6.13 -23.05
CA ARG A 181 -8.40 -5.21 -22.10
C ARG A 181 -8.45 -5.75 -20.69
N GLU A 182 -8.75 -7.04 -20.56
CA GLU A 182 -8.91 -7.71 -19.26
C GLU A 182 -7.58 -7.81 -18.49
N ASP A 183 -6.44 -7.60 -19.14
CA ASP A 183 -5.12 -7.59 -18.49
C ASP A 183 -4.77 -6.21 -17.90
N ILE A 184 -5.50 -5.16 -18.28
CA ILE A 184 -5.27 -3.80 -17.79
C ILE A 184 -5.93 -3.61 -16.44
N MET A 185 -5.13 -3.36 -15.40
CA MET A 185 -5.64 -3.17 -14.03
C MET A 185 -6.31 -1.81 -13.82
N ALA A 186 -5.79 -0.75 -14.46
CA ALA A 186 -6.21 0.63 -14.24
C ALA A 186 -6.21 1.43 -15.53
N THR A 187 -7.21 2.29 -15.69
CA THR A 187 -7.32 3.21 -16.84
C THR A 187 -6.71 4.56 -16.54
N ASP A 188 -6.76 5.01 -15.28
CA ASP A 188 -6.23 6.30 -14.87
C ASP A 188 -5.47 6.12 -13.55
N ALA A 189 -4.30 6.73 -13.44
CA ALA A 189 -3.54 6.75 -12.20
C ALA A 189 -2.85 8.09 -12.02
N PHE A 190 -2.86 8.60 -10.80
CA PHE A 190 -2.14 9.79 -10.39
C PHE A 190 -1.35 9.44 -9.13
N PHE A 191 -0.07 9.83 -9.12
CA PHE A 191 0.83 9.66 -7.99
C PHE A 191 1.55 10.98 -7.74
N ALA A 192 1.52 11.44 -6.50
CA ALA A 192 2.36 12.51 -5.99
C ALA A 192 3.29 11.94 -4.93
N VAL A 193 4.60 12.05 -5.15
CA VAL A 193 5.62 11.52 -4.25
C VAL A 193 6.53 12.65 -3.81
N THR A 194 6.76 12.76 -2.51
CA THR A 194 7.76 13.67 -1.95
C THR A 194 8.75 12.88 -1.11
N LEU A 195 10.03 13.00 -1.44
CA LEU A 195 11.16 12.51 -0.67
C LEU A 195 11.82 13.68 0.06
N ASN A 196 12.07 13.50 1.34
CA ASN A 196 12.95 14.33 2.14
C ASN A 196 13.90 13.41 2.90
N LEU A 197 15.21 13.62 2.78
CA LEU A 197 16.19 12.68 3.33
C LEU A 197 16.18 12.61 4.86
N LYS A 198 15.67 13.64 5.56
CA LYS A 198 15.57 13.63 7.02
C LYS A 198 14.24 13.11 7.53
N THR A 199 13.16 13.38 6.81
CA THR A 199 11.80 13.04 7.29
C THR A 199 11.18 11.85 6.57
N GLY A 200 11.79 11.36 5.48
CA GLY A 200 11.36 10.19 4.73
C GLY A 200 10.51 10.51 3.50
N ILE A 201 9.58 9.61 3.17
CA ILE A 201 8.78 9.63 1.93
C ILE A 201 7.31 9.87 2.27
N THR A 202 6.62 10.65 1.44
CA THR A 202 5.16 10.78 1.45
C THR A 202 4.61 10.49 0.07
N ILE A 203 3.44 9.85 0.02
CA ILE A 203 2.75 9.45 -1.21
C ILE A 203 1.28 9.84 -1.09
N ASP A 204 0.75 10.46 -2.15
CA ASP A 204 -0.68 10.65 -2.39
C ASP A 204 -0.99 10.07 -3.77
N ALA A 205 -1.96 9.17 -3.85
CA ALA A 205 -2.28 8.44 -5.07
C ALA A 205 -3.78 8.28 -5.27
N PHE A 206 -4.19 8.33 -6.52
CA PHE A 206 -5.56 8.11 -6.97
C PHE A 206 -5.53 7.24 -8.22
N VAL A 207 -6.29 6.15 -8.22
CA VAL A 207 -6.34 5.18 -9.31
C VAL A 207 -7.80 4.91 -9.67
N VAL A 208 -8.10 4.89 -10.97
CA VAL A 208 -9.34 4.37 -11.53
C VAL A 208 -9.06 2.99 -12.10
N SER A 209 -9.63 1.96 -11.49
CA SER A 209 -9.47 0.57 -11.94
C SER A 209 -10.32 0.31 -13.18
N ASN A 210 -9.82 -0.56 -14.05
CA ASN A 210 -10.61 -1.09 -15.15
C ASN A 210 -11.61 -2.14 -14.60
N PRO A 211 -12.94 -1.96 -14.78
CA PRO A 211 -13.92 -2.93 -14.30
C PRO A 211 -13.84 -4.28 -15.03
N GLU A 212 -13.27 -4.34 -16.23
CA GLU A 212 -13.09 -5.58 -17.00
C GLU A 212 -11.85 -6.38 -16.57
N TYR A 213 -11.05 -5.87 -15.63
CA TYR A 213 -9.81 -6.51 -15.20
C TYR A 213 -10.06 -7.94 -14.69
N LEU A 214 -9.26 -8.89 -15.17
CA LEU A 214 -9.47 -10.33 -14.97
C LEU A 214 -9.56 -10.73 -13.48
N ARG A 215 -8.86 -10.01 -12.60
CA ARG A 215 -8.87 -10.28 -11.14
C ARG A 215 -10.15 -9.82 -10.43
N PHE A 216 -11.11 -9.23 -11.14
CA PHE A 216 -12.46 -8.97 -10.63
C PHE A 216 -13.47 -10.06 -11.01
N LYS A 217 -13.07 -11.14 -11.71
CA LYS A 217 -13.96 -12.26 -12.07
C LYS A 217 -14.25 -13.18 -10.87
N GLU A 218 -15.46 -13.74 -10.82
CA GLU A 218 -16.05 -14.49 -9.68
C GLU A 218 -15.23 -15.70 -9.18
N ASP A 219 -14.38 -16.30 -10.02
CA ASP A 219 -13.67 -17.55 -9.71
C ASP A 219 -12.28 -17.35 -9.10
N GLN A 220 -11.88 -16.10 -8.81
CA GLN A 220 -10.60 -15.75 -8.22
C GLN A 220 -10.79 -15.24 -6.79
N MET A 221 -9.84 -15.53 -5.90
CA MET A 221 -9.82 -14.92 -4.56
C MET A 221 -9.63 -13.41 -4.71
N GLY A 222 -10.72 -12.66 -4.55
CA GLY A 222 -10.77 -11.22 -4.74
C GLY A 222 -10.81 -10.46 -3.43
N LEU A 223 -10.96 -9.13 -3.54
CA LEU A 223 -11.09 -8.26 -2.38
C LEU A 223 -12.31 -8.63 -1.52
N LYS A 224 -13.40 -9.13 -2.12
CA LYS A 224 -14.60 -9.56 -1.39
C LYS A 224 -14.29 -10.71 -0.45
N GLU A 225 -13.70 -11.78 -0.96
CA GLU A 225 -13.43 -13.01 -0.20
C GLU A 225 -12.49 -12.72 0.97
N VAL A 226 -11.46 -11.91 0.74
CA VAL A 226 -10.54 -11.45 1.79
C VAL A 226 -11.29 -10.65 2.87
N LEU A 227 -12.20 -9.75 2.48
CA LEU A 227 -13.00 -8.96 3.43
C LEU A 227 -14.04 -9.81 4.17
N GLU A 228 -14.64 -10.81 3.52
CA GLU A 228 -15.55 -11.77 4.16
C GLU A 228 -14.83 -12.59 5.23
N GLU A 229 -13.63 -13.10 4.93
CA GLU A 229 -12.79 -13.77 5.91
C GLU A 229 -12.41 -12.84 7.07
N LEU A 230 -12.05 -11.59 6.76
CA LEU A 230 -11.79 -10.54 7.75
C LEU A 230 -12.99 -10.35 8.69
N LEU A 231 -14.17 -10.09 8.13
CA LEU A 231 -15.40 -9.82 8.90
C LEU A 231 -15.88 -11.03 9.70
N THR A 232 -15.64 -12.24 9.21
CA THR A 232 -15.97 -13.50 9.90
C THR A 232 -14.91 -13.94 10.91
N ARG A 233 -13.78 -13.21 11.01
CA ARG A 233 -12.67 -13.48 11.93
C ARG A 233 -12.08 -14.88 11.72
N GLY A 234 -11.86 -15.24 10.47
CA GLY A 234 -11.25 -16.51 10.09
C GLY A 234 -9.83 -16.67 10.67
N LYS A 235 -9.37 -17.92 10.85
CA LYS A 235 -7.99 -18.19 11.29
C LYS A 235 -6.94 -17.69 10.31
N GLU A 236 -7.23 -17.76 9.01
CA GLU A 236 -6.34 -17.31 7.94
C GLU A 236 -6.12 -15.80 8.00
N THR A 237 -7.19 -15.04 8.25
CA THR A 237 -7.14 -13.60 8.49
C THR A 237 -6.18 -13.20 9.59
N ARG A 238 -6.28 -13.86 10.75
CA ARG A 238 -5.40 -13.58 11.88
C ARG A 238 -3.94 -13.81 11.49
N ALA A 239 -3.67 -14.92 10.80
CA ALA A 239 -2.32 -15.23 10.34
C ALA A 239 -1.78 -14.21 9.33
N ILE A 240 -2.63 -13.67 8.44
CA ILE A 240 -2.23 -12.62 7.46
C ILE A 240 -1.79 -11.35 8.19
N ILE A 241 -2.61 -10.85 9.13
CA ILE A 241 -2.30 -9.62 9.88
C ILE A 241 -1.07 -9.83 10.77
N GLU A 242 -1.00 -10.96 11.50
CA GLU A 242 0.16 -11.29 12.33
C GLU A 242 1.45 -11.35 11.49
N THR A 243 1.43 -12.06 10.36
CA THR A 243 2.60 -12.20 9.48
C THR A 243 3.08 -10.86 8.94
N LEU A 244 2.14 -9.98 8.53
CA LEU A 244 2.47 -8.64 8.06
C LEU A 244 3.19 -7.82 9.14
N PHE A 245 2.65 -7.78 10.36
CA PHE A 245 3.24 -6.99 11.44
C PHE A 245 4.53 -7.60 12.01
N ILE A 246 4.68 -8.92 11.99
CA ILE A 246 5.97 -9.59 12.30
C ILE A 246 7.04 -9.17 11.29
N GLY A 247 6.72 -9.21 9.98
CA GLY A 247 7.66 -8.81 8.94
C GLY A 247 8.01 -7.32 9.00
N LEU A 248 7.03 -6.46 9.29
CA LEU A 248 7.26 -5.03 9.51
C LEU A 248 8.14 -4.78 10.74
N ASP A 249 7.87 -5.44 11.86
CA ASP A 249 8.66 -5.27 13.09
C ASP A 249 10.09 -5.77 12.93
N ALA A 250 10.30 -6.91 12.29
CA ALA A 250 11.63 -7.41 11.97
C ALA A 250 12.42 -6.42 11.09
N THR A 251 11.77 -5.90 10.04
CA THR A 251 12.39 -4.91 9.15
C THR A 251 12.73 -3.62 9.89
N ALA A 252 11.76 -3.08 10.62
CA ALA A 252 11.95 -1.84 11.38
C ALA A 252 13.02 -1.99 12.45
N SER A 253 13.05 -3.12 13.19
CA SER A 253 14.07 -3.43 14.18
C SER A 253 15.47 -3.42 13.57
N GLY A 254 15.62 -3.99 12.38
CA GLY A 254 16.87 -3.93 11.63
C GLY A 254 17.30 -2.50 11.32
N ILE A 255 16.37 -1.68 10.84
CA ILE A 255 16.62 -0.29 10.41
C ILE A 255 16.94 0.65 11.59
N VAL A 256 16.21 0.56 12.70
CA VAL A 256 16.29 1.55 13.78
C VAL A 256 17.54 1.42 14.67
N GLU A 257 18.24 0.30 14.57
CA GLU A 257 19.45 0.01 15.37
C GLU A 257 20.75 0.15 14.58
N VAL A 258 20.70 0.25 13.25
CA VAL A 258 21.92 0.41 12.43
C VAL A 258 22.29 1.88 12.21
N ASP A 259 23.61 2.10 12.16
CA ASP A 259 24.22 3.27 11.57
C ASP A 259 24.67 2.98 10.14
N ASN A 260 25.16 4.02 9.46
CA ASN A 260 25.69 3.93 8.10
C ASN A 260 26.71 2.79 7.93
N SER A 261 27.69 2.65 8.84
CA SER A 261 28.74 1.62 8.72
C SER A 261 28.20 0.19 8.78
N THR A 262 27.15 -0.02 9.55
CA THR A 262 26.53 -1.34 9.77
C THR A 262 25.47 -1.64 8.70
N PHE A 263 24.78 -0.62 8.21
CA PHE A 263 23.79 -0.71 7.14
C PHE A 263 24.39 -1.28 5.84
N TRP A 264 25.60 -0.86 5.46
CA TRP A 264 26.29 -1.39 4.28
C TRP A 264 26.65 -2.86 4.38
N ASN A 265 27.08 -3.31 5.57
CA ASN A 265 27.34 -4.72 5.82
C ASN A 265 26.06 -5.57 5.74
N LEU A 266 24.90 -5.02 6.10
CA LEU A 266 23.61 -5.70 5.95
C LEU A 266 23.17 -5.79 4.49
N ILE A 267 23.31 -4.71 3.72
CA ILE A 267 22.96 -4.71 2.28
C ILE A 267 23.89 -5.63 1.49
N SER A 268 25.20 -5.56 1.72
CA SER A 268 26.17 -6.39 1.00
C SER A 268 25.95 -7.88 1.23
N ASN A 269 25.49 -8.25 2.43
CA ASN A 269 25.19 -9.64 2.80
C ASN A 269 23.79 -10.09 2.34
N ASN A 270 22.89 -9.16 2.02
CA ASN A 270 21.57 -9.45 1.51
C ASN A 270 21.49 -9.26 -0.01
N LYS A 271 21.78 -10.33 -0.76
CA LYS A 271 21.81 -10.36 -2.25
C LYS A 271 20.54 -9.79 -2.93
N LYS A 272 19.40 -9.76 -2.24
CA LYS A 272 18.14 -9.26 -2.80
C LYS A 272 18.03 -7.74 -2.72
N LEU A 273 18.63 -7.12 -1.69
CA LEU A 273 18.67 -5.66 -1.51
C LEU A 273 19.83 -5.02 -2.28
N SER A 274 20.96 -5.71 -2.42
CA SER A 274 22.13 -5.17 -3.13
C SER A 274 21.93 -5.00 -4.64
N ASN A 275 20.97 -5.70 -5.24
CA ASN A 275 20.61 -5.55 -6.65
C ASN A 275 19.61 -4.40 -6.91
N ILE A 276 19.01 -3.84 -5.87
CA ILE A 276 18.05 -2.71 -5.98
C ILE A 276 18.79 -1.36 -5.80
N LEU A 277 19.96 -1.38 -5.15
CA LEU A 277 20.77 -0.20 -4.84
C LEU A 277 22.06 -0.10 -5.70
N LYS A 278 22.14 -0.91 -6.76
CA LYS A 278 23.17 -0.86 -7.79
C LYS A 278 22.54 -0.45 -9.11
#